data_AF-F7V504-F1
#
_entry.id   AF-F7V504-F1
#
_cell.length_a   1.000
_cell.length_b   1.000
_cell.length_c   1.000
_cell.angle_alpha   90.00
_cell.angle_beta   90.00
_cell.angle_gamma   90.00
#
_symmetry.space_group_name_H-M   'P 1'
#
loop_
_entity.id
_entity.type
_entity.pdbx_description
1 polymer ?
#
loop_
_entity_poly.entity_id
_entity_poly.type
_entity_poly.pdbx_seq_one_letter_code
_entity_poly.pdbx_strand_id
1 'polypeptide(L)'
;MEDAVFWNQNIDKYGVTEMKKRVSYNKLWKLLIDRGLKRTDLKELCGISSASIAKMGKNENMTTGVLAKICTGLQCDVSDIMEMVPEDDASSEKVR
;
A
#
# COMPACT_ATOMS: atom_id res chain seq x y z
N MET A 1 -27.58 -18.63 7.39
CA MET A 1 -26.41 -19.56 7.40
C MET A 1 -26.40 -20.41 6.13
N GLU A 2 -26.79 -19.82 4.98
CA GLU A 2 -26.86 -20.50 3.67
C GLU A 2 -26.14 -19.69 2.55
N ASP A 3 -25.64 -18.48 2.85
CA ASP A 3 -25.02 -17.62 1.83
C ASP A 3 -23.56 -17.96 1.53
N ALA A 4 -22.86 -18.68 2.42
CA ALA A 4 -21.45 -19.03 2.21
C ALA A 4 -21.25 -20.17 1.19
N VAL A 5 -22.25 -21.04 1.00
CA VAL A 5 -22.15 -22.21 0.11
C VAL A 5 -22.25 -21.82 -1.36
N PHE A 6 -23.05 -20.79 -1.68
CA PHE A 6 -23.25 -20.32 -3.05
C PHE A 6 -22.00 -19.66 -3.66
N TRP A 7 -21.23 -18.94 -2.84
CA TRP A 7 -19.99 -18.27 -3.27
C TRP A 7 -18.87 -19.27 -3.57
N ASN A 8 -18.74 -20.35 -2.79
CA ASN A 8 -17.65 -21.31 -2.99
C ASN A 8 -17.86 -22.26 -4.19
N GLN A 9 -19.09 -22.52 -4.62
CA GLN A 9 -19.37 -23.43 -5.74
C GLN A 9 -19.25 -22.79 -7.13
N ASN A 10 -18.94 -21.49 -7.24
CA ASN A 10 -18.92 -20.77 -8.52
C ASN A 10 -17.64 -19.94 -8.77
N ILE A 11 -16.57 -20.10 -7.98
CA ILE A 11 -15.33 -19.33 -8.14
C ILE A 11 -14.73 -19.51 -9.56
N ASP A 12 -14.75 -20.73 -10.09
CA ASP A 12 -14.29 -21.04 -11.45
C ASP A 12 -15.25 -20.55 -12.54
N LYS A 13 -16.56 -20.51 -12.27
CA LYS A 13 -17.59 -20.05 -13.22
C LYS A 13 -17.44 -18.55 -13.54
N TYR A 14 -16.95 -17.76 -12.59
CA TYR A 14 -16.70 -16.33 -12.77
C TYR A 14 -15.23 -16.00 -13.09
N GLY A 15 -14.38 -17.02 -13.33
CA GLY A 15 -12.97 -16.82 -13.67
C GLY A 15 -12.15 -16.16 -12.56
N VAL A 16 -12.55 -16.30 -11.31
CA VAL A 16 -11.86 -15.68 -10.17
C VAL A 16 -10.75 -16.61 -9.70
N THR A 17 -9.60 -16.61 -10.38
CA THR A 17 -8.40 -17.27 -9.87
C THR A 17 -7.91 -16.58 -8.59
N GLU A 18 -7.55 -17.37 -7.57
CA GLU A 18 -6.98 -16.88 -6.32
C GLU A 18 -5.62 -16.20 -6.58
N MET A 19 -5.62 -14.89 -6.75
CA MET A 19 -4.41 -14.08 -6.86
C MET A 19 -4.10 -13.43 -5.53
N LYS A 20 -3.07 -13.92 -4.82
CA LYS A 20 -2.59 -13.27 -3.61
C LYS A 20 -1.91 -11.95 -3.96
N LYS A 21 -2.35 -10.88 -3.28
CA LYS A 21 -1.81 -9.54 -3.43
C LYS A 21 -1.34 -8.98 -2.10
N ARG A 22 -0.27 -8.22 -2.14
CA ARG A 22 0.28 -7.45 -1.02
C ARG A 22 0.23 -5.96 -1.30
N VAL A 23 0.31 -5.17 -0.25
CA VAL A 23 0.45 -3.72 -0.36
C VAL A 23 1.85 -3.36 -0.88
N SER A 24 1.95 -2.28 -1.64
CA SER A 24 3.20 -1.63 -2.04
C SER A 24 3.08 -0.13 -1.78
N TYR A 25 4.09 0.46 -1.12
CA TYR A 25 4.19 1.91 -0.92
C TYR A 25 5.23 2.55 -1.86
N ASN A 26 5.62 1.87 -2.94
CA ASN A 26 6.60 2.40 -3.89
C ASN A 26 6.14 3.72 -4.53
N LYS A 27 4.83 3.87 -4.77
CA LYS A 27 4.27 5.13 -5.27
C LYS A 27 4.50 6.30 -4.31
N LEU A 28 4.30 6.10 -3.00
CA LEU A 28 4.64 7.09 -1.98
C LEU A 28 6.12 7.51 -2.05
N TRP A 29 7.04 6.55 -2.16
CA TRP A 29 8.47 6.86 -2.22
C TRP A 29 8.87 7.64 -3.48
N LYS A 30 8.28 7.29 -4.63
CA LYS A 30 8.46 8.06 -5.87
C LYS A 30 7.91 9.48 -5.71
N LEU A 31 6.69 9.63 -5.18
CA LEU A 31 6.07 10.92 -4.93
C LEU A 31 6.92 11.83 -4.04
N LEU A 32 7.58 11.29 -3.01
CA LEU A 32 8.50 12.06 -2.17
C LEU A 32 9.72 12.54 -2.97
N ILE A 33 10.32 11.67 -3.79
CA ILE A 33 11.46 12.01 -4.63
C ILE A 33 11.07 13.11 -5.64
N ASP A 34 9.93 12.96 -6.29
CA ASP A 34 9.42 13.92 -7.28
C ASP A 34 9.18 15.31 -6.66
N ARG A 35 8.91 15.36 -5.36
CA ARG A 35 8.70 16.60 -4.58
C ARG A 35 9.93 17.06 -3.80
N GLY A 36 11.07 16.37 -3.93
CA GLY A 36 12.30 16.70 -3.20
C GLY A 36 12.19 16.50 -1.67
N LEU A 37 11.26 15.67 -1.21
CA LEU A 37 11.00 15.39 0.21
C LEU A 37 11.76 14.15 0.69
N LYS A 38 12.24 14.22 1.93
CA LYS A 38 12.83 13.08 2.66
C LYS A 38 11.77 12.38 3.50
N ARG A 39 12.11 11.20 4.00
CA ARG A 39 11.25 10.46 4.96
C ARG A 39 11.07 11.21 6.29
N THR A 40 12.05 12.00 6.70
CA THR A 40 11.93 12.89 7.86
C THR A 40 10.84 13.94 7.63
N ASP A 41 10.80 14.51 6.43
CA ASP A 41 9.84 15.55 6.08
C ASP A 41 8.43 14.96 6.01
N LEU A 42 8.27 13.75 5.45
CA LEU A 42 7.00 13.00 5.50
C LEU A 42 6.51 12.83 6.94
N LYS A 43 7.40 12.49 7.88
CA LYS A 43 7.06 12.30 9.30
C LYS A 43 6.48 13.59 9.89
N GLU A 44 7.16 14.70 9.66
CA GLU A 44 6.83 16.01 10.20
C GLU A 44 5.57 16.59 9.55
N LEU A 45 5.49 16.57 8.23
CA LEU A 45 4.34 17.09 7.46
C LEU A 45 3.05 16.33 7.75
N CYS A 46 3.12 15.01 7.89
CA CYS A 46 1.93 14.17 8.07
C CYS A 46 1.62 13.85 9.54
N GLY A 47 2.49 14.25 10.48
CA GLY A 47 2.32 13.94 11.90
C GLY A 47 2.23 12.44 12.19
N ILE A 48 3.08 11.64 11.52
CA ILE A 48 3.15 10.18 11.68
C ILE A 48 4.38 9.76 12.48
N SER A 49 4.38 8.53 12.99
CA SER A 49 5.50 8.02 13.79
C SER A 49 6.63 7.45 12.92
N SER A 50 7.86 7.40 13.45
CA SER A 50 8.95 6.68 12.79
C SER A 50 8.64 5.19 12.59
N ALA A 51 7.86 4.59 13.51
CA ALA A 51 7.41 3.21 13.39
C ALA A 51 6.48 3.02 12.18
N SER A 52 5.57 3.98 11.92
CA SER A 52 4.70 3.97 10.73
C SER A 52 5.52 3.98 9.43
N ILE A 53 6.57 4.81 9.37
CA ILE A 53 7.48 4.85 8.20
C ILE A 53 8.24 3.53 8.04
N ALA A 54 8.72 2.94 9.14
CA ALA A 54 9.40 1.65 9.11
C ALA A 54 8.49 0.52 8.59
N LYS A 55 7.22 0.49 9.01
CA LYS A 55 6.21 -0.46 8.51
C LYS A 55 5.95 -0.31 7.02
N MET A 56 5.78 0.93 6.54
CA MET A 56 5.63 1.19 5.11
C MET A 56 6.87 0.78 4.31
N GLY A 57 8.08 0.95 4.88
CA GLY A 57 9.32 0.48 4.28
C GLY A 57 9.40 -1.05 4.11
N LYS A 58 8.61 -1.80 4.89
CA LYS A 58 8.47 -3.26 4.82
C LYS A 58 7.20 -3.70 4.08
N ASN A 59 6.45 -2.76 3.48
CA ASN A 59 5.16 -3.02 2.85
C ASN A 59 4.14 -3.68 3.78
N GLU A 60 4.19 -3.39 5.09
CA GLU A 60 3.22 -3.87 6.06
C GLU A 60 1.90 -3.10 5.98
N ASN A 61 0.81 -3.73 6.41
CA ASN A 61 -0.49 -3.10 6.48
C ASN A 61 -0.49 -1.91 7.45
N MET A 62 -1.18 -0.85 7.03
CA MET A 62 -1.36 0.37 7.81
C MET A 62 -2.83 0.60 8.09
N THR A 63 -3.12 1.32 9.17
CA THR A 63 -4.49 1.76 9.42
C THR A 63 -4.86 2.87 8.45
N THR A 64 -6.12 2.88 8.03
CA THR A 64 -6.67 3.91 7.13
C THR A 64 -6.51 5.32 7.71
N GLY A 65 -6.53 5.48 9.03
CA GLY A 65 -6.27 6.77 9.69
C GLY A 65 -4.86 7.30 9.45
N VAL A 66 -3.85 6.44 9.32
CA VAL A 66 -2.49 6.89 8.95
C VAL A 66 -2.42 7.25 7.47
N LEU A 67 -3.06 6.46 6.59
CA LEU A 67 -3.14 6.79 5.17
C LEU A 67 -3.82 8.15 4.94
N ALA A 68 -4.93 8.41 5.63
CA ALA A 68 -5.63 9.70 5.56
C ALA A 68 -4.73 10.88 5.98
N LYS A 69 -3.92 10.73 7.04
CA LYS A 69 -2.94 11.76 7.44
C LYS A 69 -1.90 12.03 6.35
N ILE A 70 -1.44 10.99 5.66
CA ILE A 70 -0.48 11.12 4.56
C ILE A 70 -1.13 11.82 3.37
N CYS A 71 -2.34 11.40 2.97
CA CYS A 71 -3.12 12.04 1.91
C CYS A 71 -3.33 13.53 2.19
N THR A 72 -3.69 13.89 3.42
CA THR A 72 -3.85 15.29 3.84
C THR A 72 -2.53 16.06 3.81
N GLY A 73 -1.46 15.50 4.41
CA GLY A 73 -0.16 16.18 4.51
C GLY A 73 0.54 16.35 3.16
N LEU A 74 0.28 15.45 2.20
CA LEU A 74 0.80 15.52 0.85
C LEU A 74 -0.21 16.03 -0.18
N GLN A 75 -1.44 16.37 0.21
CA GLN A 75 -2.50 16.82 -0.71
C GLN A 75 -2.63 15.89 -1.93
N CYS A 76 -2.83 14.59 -1.68
CA CYS A 76 -2.94 13.54 -2.69
C CYS A 76 -3.98 12.50 -2.28
N ASP A 77 -4.29 11.54 -3.15
CA ASP A 77 -5.21 10.43 -2.87
C ASP A 77 -4.44 9.14 -2.51
N VAL A 78 -5.13 8.16 -1.91
CA VAL A 78 -4.57 6.86 -1.54
C VAL A 78 -3.95 6.12 -2.75
N SER A 79 -4.51 6.32 -3.94
CA SER A 79 -4.02 5.71 -5.18
C SER A 79 -2.68 6.26 -5.67
N ASP A 80 -2.28 7.44 -5.16
CA ASP A 80 -0.98 8.08 -5.43
C ASP A 80 0.11 7.58 -4.48
N ILE A 81 -0.25 6.99 -3.34
CA ILE A 81 0.70 6.58 -2.30
C ILE A 81 0.83 5.07 -2.14
N MET A 82 -0.16 4.29 -2.58
CA MET A 82 -0.10 2.83 -2.49
C MET A 82 -0.81 2.12 -3.64
N GLU A 83 -0.48 0.84 -3.79
CA GLU A 83 -1.10 -0.07 -4.75
C GLU A 83 -1.06 -1.52 -4.24
N MET A 84 -1.90 -2.37 -4.83
CA MET A 84 -1.91 -3.81 -4.56
C MET A 84 -1.15 -4.54 -5.67
N VAL A 85 -0.01 -5.13 -5.34
CA VAL A 85 0.84 -5.89 -6.28
C VAL A 85 0.72 -7.39 -6.01
N PRO A 86 0.91 -8.26 -7.01
CA PRO A 86 1.05 -9.70 -6.80
C PRO A 86 2.11 -10.01 -5.74
N GLU A 87 1.89 -11.04 -4.92
CA GLU A 87 2.90 -11.47 -3.93
C GLU A 87 4.19 -11.98 -4.61
N ASP A 88 4.06 -12.60 -5.79
CA ASP A 88 5.17 -13.17 -6.56
C ASP A 88 6.02 -12.11 -7.30
N ASP A 89 5.54 -10.87 -7.38
CA ASP A 89 6.30 -9.74 -7.89
C ASP A 89 7.29 -9.25 -6.81
N ALA A 90 8.31 -10.07 -6.58
CA ALA A 90 9.57 -9.64 -6.01
C ALA A 90 10.38 -8.95 -7.10
N SER A 91 9.98 -7.73 -7.50
CA SER A 91 10.82 -6.84 -8.31
C SER A 91 12.07 -6.52 -7.49
N SER A 92 13.07 -7.37 -7.65
CA SER A 92 14.42 -7.23 -7.13
C SER A 92 15.15 -6.09 -7.83
N GLU A 93 14.81 -4.83 -7.54
CA GLU A 93 15.78 -3.75 -7.71
C GLU A 93 16.49 -3.54 -6.37
N LYS A 94 17.50 -4.40 -6.10
CA LYS A 94 18.65 -3.95 -5.32
C LYS A 94 19.40 -2.95 -6.20
N VAL A 95 19.01 -1.68 -6.17
CA VAL A 95 19.92 -0.61 -6.63
C VAL A 95 21.09 -0.64 -5.65
N ARG A 96 22.24 -1.05 -6.19
CA ARG A 96 23.54 -1.06 -5.52
C ARG A 96 23.96 0.35 -5.10
#